data_AF-A0A1R1AL06-F1
#
_entry.id   AF-A0A1R1AL06-F1
#
_cell.length_a   1.000
_cell.length_b   1.000
_cell.length_c   1.000
_cell.angle_alpha   90.00
_cell.angle_beta   90.00
_cell.angle_gamma   90.00
#
_symmetry.space_group_name_H-M   'P 1'
#
loop_
_entity.id
_entity.type
_entity.pdbx_description
1 polymer ?
#
loop_
_entity_poly.entity_id
_entity_poly.type
_entity_poly.pdbx_seq_one_letter_code
_entity_poly.pdbx_strand_id
1 'polypeptide(L)'
;MKNKKVFLTMLISQILFGMFTIVWLFVALMSVMMFDSPGSENLFWPVLLFIVIWLYPVALILSIIASWVLYRFNKMKIAVTIAMVPLIWVLPLIGFLIYANVS
;
A
#
# COMPACT_ATOMS: atom_id res chain seq x y z
N MET A 1 -2.52 -27.30 5.40
CA MET A 1 -1.77 -26.10 4.96
C MET A 1 -0.58 -26.54 4.13
N LYS A 2 -0.41 -26.03 2.90
CA LYS A 2 0.62 -26.53 1.96
C LYS A 2 2.04 -26.07 2.30
N ASN A 3 2.18 -24.83 2.78
CA ASN A 3 3.44 -24.28 3.31
C ASN A 3 3.11 -23.34 4.47
N LYS A 4 3.49 -23.73 5.70
CA LYS A 4 3.17 -22.98 6.93
C LYS A 4 3.89 -21.63 6.99
N LYS A 5 5.14 -21.57 6.52
CA LYS A 5 5.94 -20.33 6.55
C LYS A 5 5.31 -19.26 5.66
N VAL A 6 5.03 -19.61 4.40
CA VAL A 6 4.40 -18.70 3.43
C VAL A 6 3.03 -18.22 3.91
N PHE A 7 2.24 -19.14 4.47
CA PHE A 7 0.93 -18.81 5.05
C PHE A 7 1.06 -17.73 6.14
N LEU A 8 1.98 -17.95 7.10
CA LEU A 8 2.19 -17.00 8.20
C LEU A 8 2.72 -15.67 7.70
N THR A 9 3.67 -15.67 6.75
CA THR A 9 4.20 -14.43 6.16
C THR A 9 3.08 -13.60 5.54
N MET A 10 2.22 -14.20 4.71
CA MET A 10 1.10 -13.51 4.09
C MET A 10 0.08 -13.00 5.11
N LEU A 11 -0.27 -13.83 6.09
CA LEU A 11 -1.24 -13.45 7.12
C LEU A 11 -0.73 -12.27 7.96
N ILE A 12 0.50 -12.36 8.46
CA ILE A 12 1.12 -11.31 9.27
C ILE A 12 1.26 -10.02 8.46
N SER A 13 1.75 -10.09 7.22
CA SER A 13 1.91 -8.91 6.38
C SER A 13 0.57 -8.23 6.10
N GLN A 14 -0.48 -8.99 5.77
CA GLN A 14 -1.81 -8.45 5.51
C GLN A 14 -2.46 -7.83 6.75
N ILE A 15 -2.23 -8.39 7.94
CA ILE A 15 -2.68 -7.76 9.20
C ILE A 15 -1.97 -6.43 9.41
N LEU A 16 -0.64 -6.40 9.25
CA LEU A 16 0.14 -5.16 9.40
C LEU A 16 -0.29 -4.08 8.39
N PHE A 17 -0.49 -4.45 7.12
CA PHE A 17 -0.99 -3.52 6.10
C PHE A 17 -2.44 -3.11 6.36
N GLY A 18 -3.27 -4.03 6.85
CA GLY A 18 -4.62 -3.72 7.33
C GLY A 18 -4.61 -2.63 8.41
N MET A 19 -3.76 -2.78 9.43
CA MET A 19 -3.57 -1.77 10.48
C MET A 19 -3.03 -0.45 9.92
N PHE A 20 -2.05 -0.50 9.00
CA PHE A 20 -1.49 0.68 8.36
C PHE A 20 -2.53 1.48 7.55
N THR A 21 -3.60 0.84 7.09
CA THR A 21 -4.70 1.51 6.39
C THR A 21 -5.31 2.65 7.21
N ILE A 22 -5.38 2.51 8.54
CA ILE A 22 -5.91 3.56 9.41
C ILE A 22 -5.06 4.83 9.31
N VAL A 23 -3.73 4.68 9.40
CA VAL A 23 -2.79 5.79 9.25
C VAL A 23 -2.80 6.33 7.81
N TRP A 24 -2.88 5.44 6.82
CA TRP A 24 -2.88 5.84 5.42
C TRP A 24 -4.12 6.61 5.01
N LEU A 25 -5.29 6.29 5.56
CA LEU A 25 -6.52 7.03 5.28
C LEU A 25 -6.41 8.49 5.71
N PHE A 26 -5.69 8.79 6.79
CA PHE A 26 -5.40 10.18 7.15
C PHE A 26 -4.60 10.88 6.05
N VAL A 27 -3.54 10.26 5.52
CA VAL A 27 -2.75 10.79 4.40
C VAL A 27 -3.63 10.99 3.15
N ALA A 28 -4.50 10.02 2.84
CA ALA A 28 -5.42 10.11 1.71
C ALA A 28 -6.43 11.25 1.84
N LEU A 29 -7.01 11.46 3.02
CA LEU A 29 -7.93 12.58 3.25
C LEU A 29 -7.20 13.93 3.16
N MET A 30 -5.99 14.04 3.71
CA MET A 30 -5.19 15.27 3.64
C MET A 30 -4.70 15.57 2.22
N SER A 31 -4.56 14.56 1.35
CA SER A 31 -4.14 14.77 -0.05
C SER A 31 -5.09 15.65 -0.87
N VAL A 32 -6.35 15.83 -0.43
CA VAL A 32 -7.30 16.75 -1.10
C VAL A 32 -6.79 18.20 -1.04
N MET A 33 -6.07 18.57 0.01
CA MET A 33 -5.51 19.92 0.19
C MET A 33 -4.44 20.27 -0.85
N MET A 34 -3.94 19.28 -1.61
CA MET A 34 -3.08 19.54 -2.76
C MET A 34 -3.77 20.36 -3.85
N PHE A 35 -5.10 20.45 -3.81
CA PHE A 35 -5.91 21.18 -4.78
C PHE A 35 -6.44 22.53 -4.28
N ASP A 36 -5.97 23.04 -3.14
CA ASP A 36 -6.45 24.31 -2.56
C ASP A 36 -6.02 25.55 -3.39
N SER A 37 -5.00 25.42 -4.25
CA SER A 37 -4.56 26.49 -5.15
C SER A 37 -5.36 26.49 -6.47
N PRO A 38 -5.87 27.63 -6.95
CA PRO A 38 -6.63 27.68 -8.21
C PRO A 38 -5.85 27.12 -9.40
N GLY A 39 -6.47 26.22 -10.18
CA GLY A 39 -5.88 25.62 -11.37
C GLY A 39 -4.97 24.42 -11.11
N SER A 40 -4.71 24.06 -9.85
CA SER A 40 -3.90 22.91 -9.46
C SER A 40 -4.50 21.57 -9.89
N GLU A 41 -5.82 21.50 -10.09
CA GLU A 41 -6.54 20.34 -10.63
C GLU A 41 -6.17 20.02 -12.08
N ASN A 42 -5.60 20.98 -12.81
CA ASN A 42 -5.13 20.80 -14.18
C ASN A 42 -3.64 20.41 -14.25
N LEU A 43 -2.95 20.39 -13.12
CA LEU A 43 -1.54 20.04 -13.06
C LEU A 43 -1.38 18.51 -12.99
N PHE A 44 -0.52 17.98 -13.86
CA PHE A 44 -0.30 16.53 -13.97
C PHE A 44 0.18 15.89 -12.65
N TRP A 45 1.17 16.51 -11.98
CA TRP A 45 1.80 15.91 -10.79
C TRP A 45 0.88 15.83 -9.57
N PRO A 46 0.14 16.88 -9.18
CA PRO A 46 -0.84 16.79 -8.09
C PRO A 46 -1.89 15.71 -8.33
N VAL A 47 -2.45 15.65 -9.54
CA VAL A 47 -3.46 14.64 -9.91
C VAL A 47 -2.89 13.23 -9.85
N LEU A 48 -1.70 13.00 -10.40
CA LEU A 48 -1.05 11.68 -10.37
C LEU A 48 -0.79 11.23 -8.93
N LEU A 49 -0.22 12.10 -8.10
CA LEU A 49 0.06 11.79 -6.69
C LEU A 49 -1.22 11.49 -5.91
N PHE A 50 -2.27 12.28 -6.11
CA PHE A 50 -3.57 12.03 -5.50
C PHE A 50 -4.11 10.64 -5.87
N ILE A 51 -4.08 10.27 -7.16
CA ILE A 51 -4.51 8.95 -7.62
C ILE A 51 -3.66 7.85 -6.96
N VAL A 52 -2.33 8.00 -6.94
CA VAL A 52 -1.42 7.03 -6.32
C VAL A 52 -1.72 6.85 -4.84
N ILE A 53 -1.99 7.93 -4.09
CA ILE A 53 -2.33 7.85 -2.67
C ILE A 53 -3.61 7.05 -2.45
N TRP A 54 -4.65 7.29 -3.25
CA TRP A 54 -5.93 6.58 -3.17
C TRP A 54 -5.88 5.13 -3.69
N LEU A 55 -4.85 4.75 -4.44
CA LEU A 55 -4.68 3.37 -4.92
C LEU A 55 -4.29 2.38 -3.81
N TYR A 56 -3.76 2.83 -2.67
CA TYR A 56 -3.36 1.95 -1.57
C TYR A 56 -4.44 0.95 -1.10
N PRO A 57 -5.66 1.37 -0.69
CA PRO A 57 -6.68 0.44 -0.23
C PRO A 57 -7.08 -0.58 -1.32
N VAL A 58 -7.12 -0.13 -2.58
CA VAL A 58 -7.39 -1.01 -3.73
C VAL A 58 -6.28 -2.04 -3.90
N ALA A 59 -5.02 -1.58 -3.88
CA ALA A 59 -3.85 -2.45 -3.98
C ALA A 59 -3.76 -3.45 -2.81
N LEU A 60 -4.14 -3.05 -1.59
CA LEU A 60 -4.22 -3.94 -0.44
C LEU A 60 -5.26 -5.05 -0.66
N ILE A 61 -6.48 -4.71 -1.04
CA ILE A 61 -7.54 -5.71 -1.27
C ILE A 61 -7.14 -6.67 -2.40
N LEU A 62 -6.67 -6.13 -3.52
CA LEU A 62 -6.24 -6.95 -4.66
C LEU A 62 -5.05 -7.85 -4.30
N SER A 63 -4.07 -7.34 -3.55
CA SER A 63 -2.93 -8.14 -3.12
C SER A 63 -3.33 -9.27 -2.17
N ILE A 64 -4.28 -9.04 -1.26
CA ILE A 64 -4.85 -10.08 -0.38
C ILE A 64 -5.46 -11.18 -1.25
N ILE A 65 -6.42 -10.84 -2.11
CA ILE A 65 -7.15 -11.82 -2.94
C ILE A 65 -6.18 -12.60 -3.83
N ALA A 66 -5.36 -11.89 -4.60
CA ALA A 66 -4.46 -12.51 -5.58
C ALA A 66 -3.40 -13.40 -4.91
N SER A 67 -2.84 -12.99 -3.78
CA SER A 67 -1.85 -13.80 -3.07
C SER A 67 -2.42 -15.12 -2.55
N TRP A 68 -3.64 -15.12 -1.98
CA TRP A 68 -4.30 -16.35 -1.51
C TRP A 68 -4.70 -17.29 -2.66
N VAL A 69 -5.14 -16.73 -3.79
CA VAL A 69 -5.39 -17.50 -5.02
C VAL A 69 -4.10 -18.18 -5.51
N LEU A 70 -2.99 -17.44 -5.59
CA LEU A 70 -1.69 -18.00 -5.99
C LEU A 70 -1.15 -19.05 -5.01
N TYR A 71 -1.40 -18.87 -3.71
CA TYR A 71 -1.07 -19.86 -2.69
C TYR A 71 -1.82 -21.18 -2.94
N ARG A 72 -3.10 -21.12 -3.32
CA ARG A 72 -3.89 -22.32 -3.69
C ARG A 72 -3.31 -23.03 -4.91
N PHE A 73 -2.81 -22.28 -5.90
CA PHE A 73 -2.15 -22.80 -7.11
C PHE A 73 -0.68 -23.23 -6.92
N ASN A 74 -0.18 -23.32 -5.67
CA ASN A 74 1.21 -23.68 -5.36
C ASN A 74 2.27 -22.68 -5.87
N LYS A 75 1.89 -21.47 -6.29
CA LYS A 75 2.82 -20.44 -6.78
C LYS A 75 3.38 -19.61 -5.62
N MET A 76 4.10 -20.25 -4.71
CA MET A 76 4.50 -19.68 -3.41
C MET A 76 5.31 -18.38 -3.50
N LYS A 77 6.33 -18.33 -4.39
CA LYS A 77 7.16 -17.13 -4.56
C LYS A 77 6.31 -15.94 -5.00
N ILE A 78 5.47 -16.15 -6.02
CA ILE A 78 4.60 -15.11 -6.57
C ILE A 78 3.54 -14.69 -5.53
N ALA A 79 2.98 -15.64 -4.77
CA ALA A 79 2.03 -15.34 -3.70
C ALA A 79 2.61 -14.36 -2.67
N VAL A 80 3.85 -14.60 -2.22
CA VAL A 80 4.54 -13.69 -1.28
C VAL A 80 4.83 -12.34 -1.93
N THR A 81 5.37 -12.33 -3.15
CA THR A 81 5.66 -11.07 -3.87
C THR A 81 4.41 -10.21 -4.01
N ILE A 82 3.28 -10.80 -4.40
CA ILE A 82 2.01 -10.10 -4.53
C ILE A 82 1.50 -9.61 -3.16
N ALA A 83 1.60 -10.44 -2.12
CA ALA A 83 1.20 -10.02 -0.77
C ALA A 83 2.01 -8.82 -0.24
N MET A 84 3.21 -8.58 -0.77
CA MET A 84 4.10 -7.48 -0.38
C MET A 84 3.91 -6.20 -1.21
N VAL A 85 3.04 -6.20 -2.23
CA VAL A 85 2.75 -5.01 -3.06
C VAL A 85 2.41 -3.76 -2.23
N PRO A 86 1.64 -3.83 -1.12
CA PRO A 86 1.36 -2.66 -0.29
C PRO A 86 2.62 -1.95 0.28
N LEU A 87 3.77 -2.61 0.34
CA LEU A 87 5.03 -1.98 0.76
C LEU A 87 5.44 -0.80 -0.12
N ILE A 88 5.00 -0.75 -1.39
CA ILE A 88 5.26 0.37 -2.31
C ILE A 88 4.75 1.69 -1.72
N TRP A 89 3.70 1.66 -0.91
CA TRP A 89 3.15 2.84 -0.23
C TRP A 89 3.74 3.05 1.17
N VAL A 90 4.01 1.95 1.88
CA VAL A 90 4.56 2.02 3.24
C VAL A 90 5.99 2.60 3.25
N LEU A 91 6.84 2.16 2.32
CA LEU A 91 8.27 2.53 2.33
C LEU A 91 8.51 4.03 2.09
N PRO A 92 7.88 4.70 1.11
CA PRO A 92 8.05 6.15 0.94
C PRO A 92 7.63 6.95 2.17
N LEU A 93 6.53 6.57 2.84
CA LEU A 93 6.08 7.28 4.03
C LEU A 93 7.06 7.11 5.19
N ILE A 94 7.53 5.88 5.44
CA ILE A 94 8.55 5.62 6.46
C ILE A 94 9.83 6.39 6.13
N GLY A 95 10.28 6.37 4.87
CA GLY A 95 11.47 7.10 4.43
C GLY A 95 11.35 8.60 4.64
N PHE A 96 10.18 9.18 4.31
CA PHE A 96 9.88 10.58 4.55
C PHE A 96 9.91 10.93 6.04
N LEU A 97 9.28 10.10 6.89
CA LEU A 97 9.28 10.32 8.33
C LEU A 97 10.68 10.25 8.93
N ILE A 98 11.50 9.28 8.51
CA ILE A 98 12.89 9.17 8.97
C ILE A 98 13.68 10.42 8.55
N TYR A 99 13.57 10.81 7.28
CA TYR A 99 14.23 12.01 6.77
C TYR A 99 13.86 13.24 7.61
N ALA A 100 12.57 13.49 7.80
CA ALA A 100 12.06 14.66 8.52
C ALA A 100 12.45 14.72 10.00
N ASN A 101 12.86 13.61 10.62
CA ASN A 101 13.30 13.58 12.03
C ASN A 101 14.82 13.61 12.19
N VAL A 102 15.57 13.37 11.11
CA VAL A 102 17.05 13.32 11.13
C VAL A 102 17.67 14.55 10.46
N SER A 103 16.92 15.24 9.58
CA SER A 103 17.27 16.57 9.03
C SER A 103 16.87 17.69 9.96
#